data_AF-A0A519GZV7-F1
#
_entry.id   AF-A0A519GZV7-F1
#
_cell.length_a   1.000
_cell.length_b   1.000
_cell.length_c   1.000
_cell.angle_alpha   90.00
_cell.angle_beta   90.00
_cell.angle_gamma   90.00
#
_symmetry.space_group_name_H-M   'P 1'
#
loop_
_entity.id
_entity.type
_entity.pdbx_description
1 polymer ?
#
loop_
_entity_poly.entity_id
_entity_poly.type
_entity_poly.pdbx_seq_one_letter_code
_entity_poly.pdbx_strand_id
1 'polypeptide(L)'
;MSDERPPFERKIEFYTGPAGGWGALRSVGRALKAQDIALKGAKTLLSANQPDGFDCPGCAWPDRNHASTFEFCENGAKAVAAEATARRAGPELFARHSVTELLQQSDFWLEDQGRLTHPMVYDAATDHYVPIEWDDAFALVARHLNALPSPNEAIFYTSGRASNEAAFLYQLFI
;
A
#
# COMPACT_ATOMS: atom_id res chain seq x y z
N MET A 1 5.69 18.14 18.80
CA MET A 1 4.23 17.92 18.69
C MET A 1 4.03 16.41 18.71
N SER A 2 3.73 15.88 19.90
CA SER A 2 3.41 14.46 20.09
C SER A 2 2.07 14.17 19.42
N ASP A 3 2.06 13.35 18.38
CA ASP A 3 0.85 12.77 17.81
C ASP A 3 0.35 11.68 18.77
N GLU A 4 -0.21 12.11 19.92
CA GLU A 4 -0.90 11.24 20.87
C GLU A 4 -2.30 10.91 20.34
N ARG A 5 -2.38 10.19 19.22
CA ARG A 5 -3.60 9.46 18.91
C ARG A 5 -3.71 8.32 19.92
N PRO A 6 -4.80 8.24 20.71
CA PRO A 6 -4.96 7.20 21.71
C PRO A 6 -4.86 5.81 21.04
N PRO A 7 -4.28 4.81 21.72
CA PRO A 7 -4.16 3.46 21.18
C PRO A 7 -5.54 2.97 20.76
N PHE A 8 -5.67 2.51 19.51
CA PHE A 8 -6.93 2.02 18.97
C PHE A 8 -7.30 0.74 19.71
N GLU A 9 -8.13 0.86 20.76
CA GLU A 9 -8.65 -0.27 21.53
C GLU A 9 -9.49 -1.12 20.57
N ARG A 10 -8.91 -2.22 20.05
CA ARG A 10 -9.55 -3.06 19.03
C ARG A 10 -10.68 -3.85 19.67
N LYS A 11 -11.86 -3.23 19.73
CA LYS A 11 -13.07 -3.89 20.19
C LYS A 11 -13.76 -4.56 19.02
N ILE A 12 -13.65 -5.88 18.92
CA ILE A 12 -14.44 -6.68 17.98
C ILE A 12 -15.83 -6.82 18.60
N GLU A 13 -16.77 -6.01 18.13
CA GLU A 13 -18.17 -6.06 18.56
C GLU A 13 -19.03 -6.80 17.54
N PHE A 14 -20.10 -7.46 18.01
CA PHE A 14 -21.03 -8.14 17.13
C PHE A 14 -21.83 -7.11 16.32
N TYR A 15 -21.70 -7.13 15.01
CA TYR A 15 -22.40 -6.22 14.11
C TYR A 15 -23.77 -6.80 13.72
N THR A 16 -24.84 -6.12 14.13
CA THR A 16 -26.24 -6.52 13.87
C THR A 16 -26.84 -5.91 12.61
N GLY A 17 -26.10 -5.05 11.91
CA GLY A 17 -26.56 -4.38 10.70
C GLY A 17 -26.39 -5.24 9.44
N PRO A 18 -26.93 -4.80 8.29
CA PRO A 18 -26.69 -5.45 7.00
C PRO A 18 -25.22 -5.29 6.58
N ALA A 19 -24.69 -6.30 5.87
CA ALA A 19 -23.31 -6.31 5.36
C ALA A 19 -23.02 -5.23 4.29
N GLY A 20 -24.06 -4.58 3.76
CA GLY A 20 -23.97 -3.48 2.79
C GLY A 20 -25.01 -2.39 3.05
N GLY A 21 -25.06 -1.38 2.18
CA GLY A 21 -25.98 -0.26 2.30
C GLY A 21 -25.38 0.96 3.03
N TRP A 22 -26.20 1.72 3.74
CA TRP A 22 -25.80 3.02 4.31
C TRP A 22 -24.65 2.94 5.31
N GLY A 23 -24.56 1.86 6.09
CA GLY A 23 -23.43 1.63 7.02
C GLY A 23 -22.10 1.50 6.28
N ALA A 24 -22.08 0.70 5.21
CA ALA A 24 -20.92 0.53 4.34
C ALA A 24 -20.55 1.82 3.62
N LEU A 25 -21.51 2.56 3.05
CA LEU A 25 -21.25 3.85 2.42
C LEU A 25 -20.65 4.87 3.39
N ARG A 26 -21.16 4.93 4.63
CA ARG A 26 -20.60 5.80 5.67
C ARG A 26 -19.17 5.39 6.04
N SER A 27 -18.90 4.08 6.12
CA SER A 27 -17.58 3.53 6.38
C SER A 27 -16.58 3.88 5.28
N VAL A 28 -16.97 3.73 4.01
CA VAL A 28 -16.16 4.17 2.85
C VAL A 28 -15.89 5.67 2.91
N GLY A 29 -16.91 6.50 3.16
CA GLY A 29 -16.73 7.95 3.29
C GLY A 29 -15.75 8.34 4.40
N ARG A 30 -15.79 7.64 5.54
CA ARG A 30 -14.79 7.81 6.62
C ARG A 30 -13.39 7.42 6.17
N ALA A 31 -13.23 6.31 5.44
CA ALA A 31 -11.94 5.87 4.94
C ALA A 31 -11.35 6.86 3.92
N LEU A 32 -12.15 7.34 2.97
CA LEU A 32 -11.72 8.36 2.01
C LEU A 32 -11.30 9.67 2.69
N LYS A 33 -12.02 10.08 3.74
CA LYS A 33 -11.66 11.24 4.54
C LYS A 33 -10.38 10.99 5.34
N ALA A 34 -10.23 9.82 5.95
CA ALA A 34 -9.03 9.46 6.70
C ALA A 34 -7.77 9.47 5.82
N GLN A 35 -7.90 9.11 4.54
CA GLN A 35 -6.81 9.12 3.57
C GLN A 35 -6.65 10.47 2.83
N ASP A 36 -7.31 11.54 3.31
CA ASP A 36 -7.22 12.90 2.78
C ASP A 36 -7.62 13.04 1.30
N ILE A 37 -8.55 12.20 0.84
CA ILE A 37 -8.98 12.09 -0.57
C ILE A 37 -10.50 12.00 -0.72
N ALA A 38 -11.29 12.67 0.12
CA ALA A 38 -12.76 12.56 0.09
C ALA A 38 -13.36 12.77 -1.33
N LEU A 39 -12.97 13.84 -2.02
CA LEU A 39 -13.46 14.14 -3.38
C LEU A 39 -12.73 13.32 -4.46
N LYS A 40 -11.39 13.34 -4.43
CA LYS A 40 -10.56 12.64 -5.44
C LYS A 40 -10.83 11.15 -5.41
N GLY A 41 -10.85 10.54 -4.23
CA GLY A 41 -11.08 9.12 -4.02
C GLY A 41 -12.51 8.71 -4.39
N ALA A 42 -13.53 9.54 -4.13
CA ALA A 42 -14.87 9.26 -4.64
C ALA A 42 -14.91 9.21 -6.18
N LYS A 43 -14.22 10.14 -6.85
CA LYS A 43 -14.05 10.11 -8.31
C LYS A 43 -13.28 8.87 -8.79
N THR A 44 -12.20 8.50 -8.08
CA THR A 44 -11.42 7.29 -8.38
C THR A 44 -12.27 6.03 -8.28
N LEU A 45 -13.11 5.92 -7.25
CA LEU A 45 -14.01 4.76 -7.08
C LEU A 45 -15.01 4.63 -8.23
N LEU A 46 -15.47 5.73 -8.83
CA LEU A 46 -16.32 5.68 -10.03
C LEU A 46 -15.60 5.13 -11.28
N SER A 47 -14.27 5.04 -11.26
CA SER A 47 -13.47 4.42 -12.31
C SER A 47 -13.11 2.96 -12.01
N ALA A 48 -13.47 2.45 -10.84
CA ALA A 48 -13.22 1.04 -10.50
C ALA A 48 -14.19 0.13 -11.26
N ASN A 49 -13.66 -0.93 -11.89
CA ASN A 49 -14.40 -1.95 -12.65
C ASN A 49 -15.27 -1.36 -13.77
N GLN A 50 -14.81 -0.26 -14.37
CA GLN A 50 -15.43 0.35 -15.56
C GLN A 50 -14.61 0.02 -16.82
N PRO A 51 -15.22 0.02 -18.02
CA PRO A 51 -14.52 -0.35 -19.26
C PRO A 51 -13.22 0.42 -19.54
N ASP A 52 -13.22 1.74 -19.29
CA ASP A 52 -12.02 2.60 -19.43
C ASP A 52 -11.37 2.91 -18.07
N GLY A 53 -11.62 2.05 -17.09
CA GLY A 53 -11.25 2.22 -15.69
C GLY A 53 -10.06 1.36 -15.27
N PHE A 54 -10.11 0.87 -14.03
CA PHE A 54 -9.15 -0.08 -13.50
C PHE A 54 -9.85 -1.16 -12.70
N ASP A 55 -9.24 -2.35 -12.62
CA ASP A 55 -9.78 -3.44 -11.82
C ASP A 55 -9.56 -3.17 -10.33
N CYS A 56 -10.63 -3.26 -9.55
CA CYS A 56 -10.59 -3.07 -8.11
C CYS A 56 -9.62 -4.09 -7.48
N PRO A 57 -8.57 -3.66 -6.76
CA PRO A 57 -7.61 -4.57 -6.12
C PRO A 57 -8.19 -5.26 -4.87
N GLY A 58 -9.45 -4.96 -4.52
CA GLY A 58 -10.22 -5.64 -3.48
C GLY A 58 -10.56 -7.08 -3.84
N CYS A 59 -11.18 -7.81 -2.90
CA CYS A 59 -11.58 -9.21 -3.08
C CYS A 59 -12.20 -9.47 -4.47
N ALA A 60 -11.83 -10.61 -5.09
CA ALA A 60 -12.22 -11.12 -6.40
C ALA A 60 -13.75 -11.15 -6.63
N TRP A 61 -14.35 -9.98 -6.75
CA TRP A 61 -15.73 -9.79 -7.07
C TRP A 61 -15.87 -9.97 -8.57
N PRO A 62 -16.61 -11.00 -9.05
CA PRO A 62 -16.83 -11.15 -10.48
C PRO A 62 -17.66 -9.97 -10.97
N ASP A 63 -17.21 -9.32 -12.05
CA ASP A 63 -17.98 -8.29 -12.74
C ASP A 63 -19.26 -8.93 -13.28
N ARG A 64 -20.35 -8.83 -12.51
CA ARG A 64 -21.61 -9.51 -12.86
C ARG A 64 -22.32 -8.82 -14.01
N ASN A 65 -22.09 -7.53 -14.18
CA ASN A 65 -22.71 -6.72 -15.23
C ASN A 65 -21.84 -5.49 -15.54
N HIS A 66 -21.25 -5.44 -16.74
CA HIS A 66 -20.40 -4.33 -17.21
C HIS A 66 -21.12 -2.97 -17.31
N ALA A 67 -22.44 -2.90 -17.08
CA ALA A 67 -23.23 -1.66 -17.10
C ALA A 67 -23.49 -1.05 -15.71
N SER A 68 -22.98 -1.64 -14.63
CA SER A 68 -23.21 -1.14 -13.27
C SER A 68 -22.21 -0.06 -12.86
N THR A 69 -22.70 0.98 -12.19
CA THR A 69 -21.92 2.13 -11.73
C THR A 69 -21.16 1.86 -10.42
N PHE A 70 -21.53 0.81 -9.68
CA PHE A 70 -20.93 0.46 -8.39
C PHE A 70 -20.58 -1.03 -8.34
N GLU A 71 -19.42 -1.38 -8.87
CA GLU A 71 -18.93 -2.77 -8.91
C GLU A 71 -17.81 -2.99 -7.89
N PHE A 72 -17.95 -2.50 -6.66
CA PHE A 72 -16.95 -2.73 -5.60
C PHE A 72 -17.60 -2.90 -4.23
N CYS A 73 -16.95 -3.67 -3.37
CA CYS A 73 -17.35 -3.82 -1.97
C CYS A 73 -16.70 -2.75 -1.07
N GLU A 74 -17.18 -2.63 0.17
CA GLU A 74 -16.63 -1.70 1.16
C GLU A 74 -15.11 -1.86 1.34
N ASN A 75 -14.63 -3.09 1.44
CA ASN A 75 -13.20 -3.37 1.64
C ASN A 75 -12.37 -3.08 0.39
N GLY A 76 -12.92 -3.30 -0.80
CA GLY A 76 -12.28 -2.88 -2.06
C GLY A 76 -12.14 -1.36 -2.13
N ALA A 77 -13.20 -0.63 -1.75
CA ALA A 77 -13.14 0.82 -1.69
C ALA A 77 -12.11 1.34 -0.66
N LYS A 78 -11.97 0.69 0.50
CA LYS A 78 -10.93 1.01 1.49
C LYS A 78 -9.52 0.71 0.99
N ALA A 79 -9.33 -0.38 0.24
CA ALA A 79 -8.04 -0.70 -0.37
C ALA A 79 -7.63 0.37 -1.39
N VAL A 80 -8.56 0.76 -2.28
CA VAL A 80 -8.35 1.87 -3.22
C VAL A 80 -8.05 3.17 -2.47
N ALA A 81 -8.74 3.43 -1.36
CA ALA A 81 -8.51 4.63 -0.56
C ALA A 81 -7.10 4.67 0.03
N ALA A 82 -6.62 3.55 0.58
CA ALA A 82 -5.28 3.44 1.13
C ALA A 82 -4.21 3.62 0.04
N GLU A 83 -4.39 2.99 -1.12
CA GLU A 83 -3.48 3.13 -2.26
C GLU A 83 -3.42 4.57 -2.80
N ALA A 84 -4.59 5.22 -2.90
CA ALA A 84 -4.73 6.56 -3.47
C ALA A 84 -4.46 7.70 -2.48
N THR A 85 -4.08 7.39 -1.24
CA THR A 85 -3.88 8.34 -0.14
C THR A 85 -3.10 9.59 -0.57
N ALA A 86 -3.43 10.75 0.01
CA ALA A 86 -2.67 11.97 -0.24
C ALA A 86 -1.36 12.03 0.55
N ARG A 87 -1.19 11.16 1.55
CA ARG A 87 -0.02 11.16 2.44
C ARG A 87 1.20 10.56 1.78
N ARG A 88 2.38 11.03 2.18
CA ARG A 88 3.67 10.61 1.64
C ARG A 88 4.60 10.27 2.79
N ALA A 89 5.16 9.07 2.73
CA ALA A 89 6.26 8.65 3.57
C ALA A 89 7.56 9.06 2.87
N GLY A 90 7.98 10.31 3.08
CA GLY A 90 9.22 10.86 2.54
C GLY A 90 10.43 10.65 3.46
N PRO A 91 11.63 11.08 3.02
CA PRO A 91 12.88 11.01 3.79
C PRO A 91 12.76 11.56 5.22
N GLU A 92 11.94 12.59 5.41
CA GLU A 92 11.69 13.22 6.70
C GLU A 92 11.04 12.28 7.73
N LEU A 93 10.27 11.28 7.30
CA LEU A 93 9.75 10.25 8.21
C LEU A 93 10.89 9.38 8.75
N PHE A 94 11.75 8.93 7.85
CA PHE A 94 12.87 8.03 8.16
C PHE A 94 14.03 8.73 8.86
N ALA A 95 14.17 10.05 8.69
CA ALA A 95 15.09 10.85 9.50
C ALA A 95 14.59 11.03 10.94
N ARG A 96 13.27 10.99 11.17
CA ARG A 96 12.67 11.14 12.51
C ARG A 96 12.60 9.85 13.31
N HIS A 97 12.56 8.69 12.64
CA HIS A 97 12.37 7.40 13.29
C HIS A 97 13.49 6.44 12.92
N SER A 98 14.08 5.82 13.94
CA SER A 98 15.03 4.72 13.72
C SER A 98 14.28 3.47 13.24
N VAL A 99 14.98 2.53 12.61
CA VAL A 99 14.37 1.26 12.20
C VAL A 99 13.89 0.47 13.41
N THR A 100 14.66 0.49 14.51
CA THR A 100 14.24 -0.12 15.79
C THR A 100 12.93 0.48 16.32
N GLU A 101 12.72 1.79 16.18
CA GLU A 101 11.45 2.44 16.59
C GLU A 101 10.29 2.06 15.67
N LEU A 102 10.52 2.04 14.36
CA LEU A 102 9.51 1.62 13.37
C LEU A 102 9.06 0.18 13.60
N LEU A 103 9.96 -0.73 14.01
CA LEU A 103 9.64 -2.12 14.35
C LEU A 103 8.68 -2.27 15.54
N GLN A 104 8.58 -1.24 16.41
CA GLN A 104 7.61 -1.25 17.53
C GLN A 104 6.23 -0.72 17.12
N GLN A 105 6.10 -0.15 15.92
CA GLN A 105 4.83 0.38 15.44
C GLN A 105 3.96 -0.74 14.85
N SER A 106 2.64 -0.56 14.94
CA SER A 106 1.71 -1.49 14.29
C SER A 106 1.70 -1.32 12.77
N ASP A 107 1.39 -2.39 12.04
CA ASP A 107 1.18 -2.37 10.58
C ASP A 107 0.23 -1.24 10.15
N PHE A 108 -0.85 -1.02 10.90
CA PHE A 108 -1.80 0.05 10.62
C PHE A 108 -1.15 1.43 10.70
N TRP A 109 -0.31 1.66 11.73
CA TRP A 109 0.40 2.93 11.86
C TRP A 109 1.41 3.11 10.73
N LEU A 110 2.14 2.06 10.37
CA LEU A 110 3.14 2.08 9.31
C LEU A 110 2.50 2.43 7.97
N GLU A 111 1.40 1.77 7.61
CA GLU A 111 0.68 2.07 6.36
C GLU A 111 0.04 3.46 6.36
N ASP A 112 -0.41 3.95 7.52
CA ASP A 112 -1.05 5.27 7.65
C ASP A 112 -0.05 6.43 7.46
N GLN A 113 1.27 6.16 7.40
CA GLN A 113 2.29 7.17 7.06
C GLN A 113 2.27 7.56 5.57
N GLY A 114 1.62 6.75 4.72
CA GLY A 114 1.41 7.05 3.31
C GLY A 114 2.44 6.40 2.38
N ARG A 115 2.47 6.84 1.12
CA ARG A 115 3.26 6.18 0.08
C ARG A 115 4.73 6.58 0.11
N LEU A 116 5.62 5.60 -0.02
CA LEU A 116 7.06 5.82 -0.25
C LEU A 116 7.25 6.65 -1.53
N THR A 117 8.16 7.63 -1.45
CA THR A 117 8.41 8.59 -2.53
C THR A 117 9.83 8.56 -3.08
N HIS A 118 10.77 8.02 -2.31
CA HIS A 118 12.18 8.01 -2.62
C HIS A 118 12.75 6.60 -2.40
N PRO A 119 13.79 6.20 -3.16
CA PRO A 119 14.58 5.06 -2.78
C PRO A 119 15.32 5.35 -1.47
N MET A 120 15.36 4.34 -0.60
CA MET A 120 15.98 4.43 0.71
C MET A 120 16.93 3.25 0.91
N VAL A 121 18.01 3.45 1.65
CA VAL A 121 18.97 2.42 2.05
C VAL A 121 19.12 2.42 3.56
N TYR A 122 19.26 1.24 4.16
CA TYR A 122 19.48 1.13 5.59
C TYR A 122 20.95 1.41 5.93
N ASP A 123 21.18 2.32 6.88
CA ASP A 123 22.48 2.58 7.48
C ASP A 123 22.53 1.99 8.89
N ALA A 124 23.28 0.90 9.03
CA ALA A 124 23.44 0.19 10.30
C ALA A 124 24.21 0.98 11.36
N ALA A 125 25.05 1.96 10.97
CA ALA A 125 25.80 2.75 11.94
C ALA A 125 24.89 3.75 12.67
N THR A 126 23.83 4.20 12.00
CA THR A 126 22.87 5.15 12.55
C THR A 126 21.55 4.52 12.99
N ASP A 127 21.23 3.30 12.53
CA ASP A 127 19.92 2.63 12.68
C ASP A 127 18.78 3.37 11.95
N HIS A 128 19.08 3.97 10.80
CA HIS A 128 18.10 4.74 10.03
C HIS A 128 18.08 4.34 8.56
N TYR A 129 16.93 4.55 7.92
CA TYR A 129 16.85 4.61 6.47
C TYR A 129 17.27 5.99 5.98
N VAL A 130 18.25 6.03 5.07
CA VAL A 130 18.74 7.27 4.44
C VAL A 130 18.42 7.25 2.94
N PRO A 131 18.18 8.42 2.30
CA PRO A 131 17.95 8.48 0.87
C PRO A 131 19.13 7.94 0.06
N ILE A 132 18.82 7.28 -1.05
CA ILE A 132 19.79 6.85 -2.06
C ILE A 132 19.21 7.19 -3.44
N GLU A 133 20.06 7.55 -4.40
CA GLU A 133 19.62 7.79 -5.78
C GLU A 133 19.23 6.48 -6.48
N TRP A 134 18.36 6.54 -7.49
CA TRP A 134 17.91 5.35 -8.21
C TRP A 134 19.06 4.56 -8.85
N ASP A 135 20.01 5.26 -9.49
CA ASP A 135 21.16 4.61 -10.14
C ASP A 135 22.04 3.88 -9.11
N ASP A 136 22.26 4.49 -7.94
CA ASP A 136 23.03 3.90 -6.85
C ASP A 136 22.29 2.71 -6.21
N ALA A 137 20.96 2.78 -6.09
CA ALA A 137 20.13 1.68 -5.61
C ALA A 137 20.21 0.47 -6.57
N PHE A 138 20.12 0.69 -7.89
CA PHE A 138 20.29 -0.36 -8.87
C PHE A 138 21.70 -0.94 -8.86
N ALA A 139 22.73 -0.09 -8.78
CA ALA A 139 24.12 -0.52 -8.70
C ALA A 139 24.39 -1.35 -7.43
N LEU A 140 23.80 -0.96 -6.30
CA LEU A 140 23.87 -1.68 -5.04
C LEU A 140 23.27 -3.09 -5.17
N VAL A 141 22.04 -3.20 -5.69
CA VAL A 141 21.38 -4.49 -5.91
C VAL A 141 22.18 -5.36 -6.88
N ALA A 142 22.61 -4.81 -8.02
CA ALA A 142 23.39 -5.53 -9.02
C ALA A 142 24.73 -6.04 -8.47
N ARG A 143 25.41 -5.23 -7.64
CA ARG A 143 26.66 -5.64 -6.98
C ARG A 143 26.45 -6.88 -6.11
N HIS A 144 25.40 -6.91 -5.30
CA HIS A 144 25.11 -8.05 -4.42
C HIS A 144 24.70 -9.30 -5.20
N LEU A 145 23.86 -9.16 -6.22
CA LEU A 145 23.45 -10.29 -7.07
C LEU A 145 24.64 -10.88 -7.85
N ASN A 146 25.51 -10.06 -8.44
CA ASN A 146 26.68 -10.54 -9.19
C ASN A 146 27.78 -11.14 -8.31
N ALA A 147 27.77 -10.85 -7.00
CA ALA A 147 28.72 -11.43 -6.05
C ALA A 147 28.32 -12.83 -5.56
N LEU A 148 27.12 -13.31 -5.89
CA LEU A 148 26.67 -14.64 -5.52
C LEU A 148 27.51 -15.72 -6.24
N PRO A 149 28.00 -16.75 -5.54
CA PRO A 149 28.74 -17.87 -6.14
C PRO A 149 27.94 -18.66 -7.19
N SER A 150 26.61 -18.63 -7.08
CA SER A 150 25.68 -19.39 -7.93
C SER A 150 24.34 -18.66 -8.04
N PRO A 151 23.65 -18.71 -9.20
CA PRO A 151 22.30 -18.16 -9.34
C PRO A 151 21.27 -18.81 -8.40
N ASN A 152 21.52 -20.05 -7.95
CA ASN A 152 20.63 -20.77 -7.01
C ASN A 152 20.68 -20.24 -5.58
N GLU A 153 21.52 -19.23 -5.29
CA GLU A 153 21.58 -18.55 -3.99
C GLU A 153 20.70 -17.30 -3.93
N ALA A 154 20.04 -16.92 -5.04
CA ALA A 154 19.06 -15.85 -5.09
C ALA A 154 17.63 -16.40 -5.01
N ILE A 155 16.75 -15.73 -4.27
CA ILE A 155 15.31 -16.01 -4.23
C ILE A 155 14.55 -14.76 -4.65
N PHE A 156 13.75 -14.89 -5.70
CA PHE A 156 12.90 -13.83 -6.23
C PHE A 156 11.44 -14.13 -5.89
N TYR A 157 10.86 -13.36 -4.96
CA TYR A 157 9.45 -13.47 -4.56
C TYR A 157 8.58 -12.46 -5.32
N THR A 158 7.50 -12.92 -5.96
CA THR A 158 6.53 -12.07 -6.66
C THR A 158 5.18 -12.06 -5.94
N SER A 159 4.35 -11.05 -6.23
CA SER A 159 3.02 -10.88 -5.65
C SER A 159 1.94 -11.10 -6.71
N GLY A 160 0.81 -11.71 -6.32
CA GLY A 160 -0.37 -11.79 -7.18
C GLY A 160 -1.03 -10.45 -7.51
N ARG A 161 -0.54 -9.35 -6.92
CA ARG A 161 -0.94 -7.96 -7.27
C ARG A 161 -0.01 -7.30 -8.30
N ALA A 162 1.13 -7.90 -8.61
CA ALA A 162 2.00 -7.39 -9.68
C ALA A 162 1.32 -7.60 -11.04
N SER A 163 1.57 -6.69 -11.99
CA SER A 163 1.07 -6.88 -13.35
C SER A 163 1.73 -8.11 -13.99
N ASN A 164 1.05 -8.72 -14.96
CA ASN A 164 1.59 -9.88 -15.68
C ASN A 164 2.90 -9.54 -16.39
N GLU A 165 3.04 -8.31 -16.89
CA GLU A 165 4.26 -7.81 -17.54
C GLU A 165 5.40 -7.67 -16.53
N ALA A 166 5.16 -7.08 -15.36
CA ALA A 166 6.16 -6.95 -14.31
C ALA A 166 6.61 -8.33 -13.82
N ALA A 167 5.67 -9.25 -13.59
CA ALA A 167 5.96 -10.63 -13.22
C ALA A 167 6.74 -11.37 -14.33
N PHE A 168 6.38 -11.17 -15.60
CA PHE A 168 7.08 -11.75 -16.74
C PHE A 168 8.52 -11.23 -16.88
N LEU A 169 8.78 -9.94 -16.63
CA LEU A 169 10.15 -9.41 -16.63
C LEU A 169 10.95 -9.94 -15.44
N TYR A 170 10.33 -9.99 -14.26
CA TYR A 170 10.99 -10.43 -13.03
C TYR A 170 11.43 -11.90 -13.09
N GLN A 171 10.64 -12.78 -13.72
CA GLN A 171 11.01 -14.19 -13.88
C GLN A 171 12.15 -14.43 -14.88
N LEU A 172 12.54 -13.46 -15.72
CA LEU A 172 13.69 -13.58 -16.63
C LEU A 172 15.03 -13.47 -15.92
N PHE A 173 15.06 -13.13 -14.63
CA PHE A 173 16.28 -13.13 -13.82
C PHE A 173 16.78 -14.54 -13.45
N ILE A 174 16.05 -15.60 -13.86
CA ILE A 174 16.32 -17.01 -13.57
C ILE A 174 16.53 -17.78 -14.87
#